data_AF-A0A7X9J225-F1
#
_entry.id   AF-A0A7X9J225-F1
#
_cell.length_a   1.000
_cell.length_b   1.000
_cell.length_c   1.000
_cell.angle_alpha   90.00
_cell.angle_beta   90.00
_cell.angle_gamma   90.00
#
_symmetry.space_group_name_H-M   'P 1'
#
loop_
_entity.id
_entity.type
_entity.pdbx_description
1 polymer ?
#
loop_
_entity_poly.entity_id
_entity_poly.type
_entity_poly.pdbx_seq_one_letter_code
_entity_poly.pdbx_strand_id
1 'polypeptide(L)'
;GAGHYVGTAMFMQNLRGRGLGFLEGDEMIWVDGEKEPSVIGTGAEDYFSSGWYYDRGTYSANYHGIQIKDTENGRINTYRWHIEDAMPFKKSIKVTIEHGTNNDHKTDYSSVAYWYQTEPHTPFYTMPSDPADLLPYLPPPPTRIPSAVEGESLVDKTKVTTGTVQAQMLEGVFDGSWSGGSQLWWIPDEPNGTLESTVQVPTAGTYEVTAYLTTAPDYGTFRLDVNGQPIGGEMSLYSEEVSESGPIPLGNIRLKAGPNVFKVVNTGKDSRSTGHMFGLDAIVMKPVD
;
A
#
# COMPACT_ATOMS: atom_id res chain seq x y z
N GLY A 1 -0.41 16.60 37.01
CA GLY A 1 -0.33 16.04 38.38
C GLY A 1 0.95 15.26 38.53
N ALA A 2 1.15 14.58 39.67
CA ALA A 2 2.27 13.66 39.87
C ALA A 2 1.79 12.21 39.76
N GLY A 3 2.52 11.35 39.06
CA GLY A 3 2.05 10.02 38.68
C GLY A 3 3.07 9.19 37.92
N HIS A 4 2.57 8.15 37.26
CA HIS A 4 3.35 7.31 36.36
C HIS A 4 2.47 6.74 35.24
N TYR A 5 3.02 6.76 34.02
CA TYR A 5 2.42 6.11 32.85
C TYR A 5 2.76 4.62 32.86
N VAL A 6 1.74 3.77 32.65
CA VAL A 6 1.85 2.30 32.81
C VAL A 6 1.55 1.52 31.53
N GLY A 7 1.35 2.20 30.41
CA GLY A 7 1.25 1.54 29.11
C GLY A 7 0.14 2.06 28.20
N THR A 8 0.03 1.41 27.05
CA THR A 8 -0.95 1.72 26.02
C THR A 8 -1.33 0.48 25.23
N ALA A 9 -2.59 0.48 24.77
CA ALA A 9 -3.00 -0.30 23.62
C ALA A 9 -3.14 0.65 22.42
N MET A 10 -2.61 0.26 21.27
CA MET A 10 -2.63 1.08 20.07
C MET A 10 -3.16 0.29 18.88
N PHE A 11 -4.02 0.95 18.12
CA PHE A 11 -4.72 0.41 16.97
C PHE A 11 -4.43 1.33 15.79
N MET A 12 -3.72 0.78 14.80
CA MET A 12 -3.19 1.54 13.69
C MET A 12 -3.63 0.87 12.41
N GLN A 13 -4.03 1.66 11.43
CA GLN A 13 -4.34 1.19 10.11
C GLN A 13 -3.88 2.19 9.07
N ASN A 14 -3.35 1.68 7.97
CA ASN A 14 -3.26 2.50 6.77
C ASN A 14 -4.68 2.92 6.32
N LEU A 15 -4.83 4.11 5.75
CA LEU A 15 -6.13 4.48 5.20
C LEU A 15 -6.50 3.54 4.07
N ARG A 16 -5.54 3.12 3.25
CA ARG A 16 -5.72 2.12 2.20
C ARG A 16 -4.47 1.25 2.08
N GLY A 17 -4.70 -0.02 1.80
CA GLY A 17 -3.64 -0.95 1.41
C GLY A 17 -2.81 -1.59 2.51
N ARG A 18 -1.82 -2.36 2.07
CA ARG A 18 -1.07 -3.32 2.91
C ARG A 18 0.17 -2.74 3.59
N GLY A 19 0.58 -1.54 3.19
CA GLY A 19 1.82 -0.92 3.65
C GLY A 19 1.80 -0.67 5.16
N LEU A 20 2.90 -1.03 5.82
CA LEU A 20 3.10 -0.88 7.26
C LEU A 20 4.16 0.21 7.59
N GLY A 21 4.51 1.07 6.64
CA GLY A 21 5.52 2.12 6.83
C GLY A 21 5.18 3.12 7.95
N PHE A 22 3.90 3.22 8.34
CA PHE A 22 3.50 3.98 9.52
C PHE A 22 4.11 3.47 10.83
N LEU A 23 4.60 2.23 10.85
CA LEU A 23 5.32 1.67 11.99
C LEU A 23 6.73 2.26 12.16
N GLU A 24 7.29 2.96 11.17
CA GLU A 24 8.60 3.63 11.29
C GLU A 24 8.55 4.93 12.12
N GLY A 25 7.42 5.20 12.78
CA GLY A 25 7.27 6.40 13.60
C GLY A 25 7.83 6.22 15.01
N ASP A 26 8.66 7.17 15.44
CA ASP A 26 9.28 7.13 16.78
C ASP A 26 8.27 7.49 17.87
N GLU A 27 8.31 6.79 19.00
CA GLU A 27 7.74 7.34 20.23
C GLU A 27 8.61 8.48 20.76
N MET A 28 7.96 9.53 21.23
CA MET A 28 8.63 10.65 21.88
C MET A 28 7.93 10.99 23.19
N ILE A 29 8.71 11.14 24.25
CA ILE A 29 8.17 11.35 25.60
C ILE A 29 8.86 12.54 26.26
N TRP A 30 8.04 13.49 26.71
CA TRP A 30 8.45 14.65 27.49
C TRP A 30 7.93 14.49 28.91
N VAL A 31 8.82 14.66 29.89
CA VAL A 31 8.50 14.60 31.30
C VAL A 31 8.64 15.99 31.93
N ASP A 32 7.70 16.37 32.79
CA ASP A 32 7.76 17.57 33.63
C ASP A 32 8.05 18.91 32.91
N GLY A 33 7.62 19.02 31.65
CA GLY A 33 7.70 20.25 30.87
C GLY A 33 9.06 20.47 30.18
N GLU A 34 9.80 19.39 29.94
CA GLU A 34 10.99 19.39 29.09
C GLU A 34 10.74 20.05 27.73
N LYS A 35 11.77 20.71 27.18
CA LYS A 35 11.71 21.33 25.84
C LYS A 35 11.86 20.30 24.72
N GLU A 36 12.80 19.39 24.89
CA GLU A 36 13.07 18.26 23.99
C GLU A 36 12.67 16.96 24.70
N PRO A 37 12.23 15.93 23.97
CA PRO A 37 11.85 14.66 24.58
C PRO A 37 13.09 13.98 25.17
N SER A 38 12.97 13.43 26.38
CA SER A 38 14.02 12.67 27.04
C SER A 38 14.05 11.20 26.62
N VAL A 39 12.95 10.71 26.03
CA VAL A 39 12.86 9.40 25.38
C VAL A 39 12.50 9.61 23.92
N ILE A 40 13.33 9.08 23.03
CA ILE A 40 13.14 9.05 21.58
C ILE A 40 13.35 7.62 21.15
N GLY A 41 12.36 7.08 20.44
CA GLY A 41 12.34 5.73 19.91
C GLY A 41 13.15 5.53 18.64
N THR A 42 12.84 4.43 17.98
CA THR A 42 13.38 4.07 16.64
C THR A 42 12.32 3.54 15.68
N GLY A 43 11.07 3.43 16.14
CA GLY A 43 9.97 2.83 15.42
C GLY A 43 8.88 2.34 16.37
N ALA A 44 7.65 2.32 15.89
CA ALA A 44 6.49 1.90 16.65
C ALA A 44 6.57 0.41 17.00
N GLU A 45 6.93 -0.47 16.08
CA GLU A 45 7.08 -1.90 16.43
C GLU A 45 8.21 -2.15 17.43
N ASP A 46 9.26 -1.34 17.38
CA ASP A 46 10.38 -1.40 18.32
C ASP A 46 9.91 -0.99 19.72
N TYR A 47 9.12 0.09 19.82
CA TYR A 47 8.47 0.48 21.07
C TYR A 47 7.61 -0.65 21.65
N PHE A 48 6.89 -1.41 20.84
CA PHE A 48 6.12 -2.58 21.30
C PHE A 48 6.96 -3.87 21.42
N SER A 49 8.29 -3.74 21.51
CA SER A 49 9.24 -4.85 21.72
C SER A 49 9.14 -5.95 20.65
N SER A 50 8.94 -5.52 19.41
CA SER A 50 9.04 -6.36 18.21
C SER A 50 10.16 -5.83 17.30
N GLY A 51 10.03 -6.05 16.01
CA GLY A 51 10.95 -5.56 14.98
C GLY A 51 10.48 -5.99 13.59
N TRP A 52 11.03 -5.38 12.55
CA TRP A 52 10.79 -5.75 11.15
C TRP A 52 9.29 -5.85 10.81
N TYR A 53 8.49 -4.85 11.20
CA TYR A 53 7.04 -4.83 10.94
C TYR A 53 6.30 -6.10 11.42
N TYR A 54 6.71 -6.66 12.56
CA TYR A 54 6.15 -7.89 13.13
C TYR A 54 6.20 -9.08 12.14
N ASP A 55 7.30 -9.24 11.38
CA ASP A 55 7.46 -10.26 10.33
C ASP A 55 7.13 -11.71 10.77
N ARG A 56 7.30 -12.02 12.05
CA ARG A 56 6.95 -13.32 12.65
C ARG A 56 5.48 -13.49 13.05
N GLY A 57 4.64 -12.50 12.78
CA GLY A 57 3.20 -12.54 13.03
C GLY A 57 2.80 -12.14 14.45
N THR A 58 1.57 -12.50 14.81
CA THR A 58 0.97 -12.17 16.11
C THR A 58 1.62 -12.95 17.25
N TYR A 59 1.74 -12.32 18.42
CA TYR A 59 2.21 -12.97 19.64
C TYR A 59 1.64 -12.26 20.87
N SER A 60 1.62 -12.95 22.01
CA SER A 60 1.18 -12.40 23.29
C SER A 60 2.19 -12.76 24.38
N ALA A 61 2.86 -11.74 24.92
CA ALA A 61 3.67 -11.85 26.12
C ALA A 61 2.98 -11.12 27.29
N ASN A 62 3.51 -11.29 28.51
CA ASN A 62 2.91 -10.72 29.72
C ASN A 62 2.74 -9.19 29.62
N TYR A 63 3.72 -8.51 29.05
CA TYR A 63 3.81 -7.04 29.06
C TYR A 63 3.75 -6.39 27.68
N HIS A 64 3.79 -7.16 26.60
CA HIS A 64 3.69 -6.62 25.25
C HIS A 64 3.20 -7.69 24.27
N GLY A 65 2.69 -7.26 23.12
CA GLY A 65 2.28 -8.18 22.08
C GLY A 65 1.41 -7.53 21.02
N ILE A 66 1.12 -8.31 19.99
CA ILE A 66 0.32 -7.91 18.83
C ILE A 66 -0.83 -8.90 18.67
N GLN A 67 -2.05 -8.40 18.84
CA GLN A 67 -3.27 -9.20 18.80
C GLN A 67 -3.85 -9.30 17.39
N ILE A 68 -3.65 -8.27 16.56
CA ILE A 68 -4.08 -8.26 15.16
C ILE A 68 -2.91 -7.81 14.29
N LYS A 69 -2.59 -8.63 13.29
CA LYS A 69 -1.78 -8.28 12.13
C LYS A 69 -2.58 -8.64 10.87
N ASP A 70 -3.39 -7.70 10.40
CA ASP A 70 -4.13 -7.86 9.17
C ASP A 70 -3.30 -7.25 8.03
N THR A 71 -2.64 -8.15 7.30
CA THR A 71 -1.76 -7.82 6.18
C THR A 71 -2.52 -7.38 4.92
N GLU A 72 -3.83 -7.57 4.87
CA GLU A 72 -4.64 -7.16 3.72
C GLU A 72 -5.01 -5.68 3.81
N ASN A 73 -5.32 -5.20 5.01
CA ASN A 73 -5.70 -3.81 5.26
C ASN A 73 -4.61 -2.97 5.93
N GLY A 74 -3.40 -3.51 6.08
CA GLY A 74 -2.30 -2.81 6.74
C GLY A 74 -2.66 -2.41 8.18
N ARG A 75 -3.34 -3.30 8.92
CA ARG A 75 -3.88 -3.03 10.26
C ARG A 75 -3.09 -3.76 11.34
N ILE A 76 -2.72 -3.04 12.39
CA ILE A 76 -1.96 -3.52 13.54
C ILE A 76 -2.66 -3.13 14.84
N ASN A 77 -2.91 -4.11 15.71
CA ASN A 77 -3.36 -3.87 17.08
C ASN A 77 -2.34 -4.45 18.04
N THR A 78 -1.70 -3.57 18.82
CA THR A 78 -0.55 -3.91 19.66
C THR A 78 -0.70 -3.27 21.05
N TYR A 79 -0.02 -3.84 22.04
CA TYR A 79 -0.05 -3.35 23.42
C TYR A 79 1.33 -3.41 24.04
N ARG A 80 1.59 -2.48 24.97
CA ARG A 80 2.73 -2.51 25.88
C ARG A 80 2.30 -2.00 27.26
N TRP A 81 2.64 -2.76 28.29
CA TRP A 81 2.39 -2.48 29.69
C TRP A 81 3.70 -2.19 30.39
N HIS A 82 3.88 -0.95 30.82
CA HIS A 82 5.03 -0.52 31.61
C HIS A 82 4.85 -0.86 33.10
N ILE A 83 4.79 -2.16 33.42
CA ILE A 83 4.61 -2.63 34.80
C ILE A 83 5.92 -2.54 35.58
N GLU A 84 7.00 -3.10 35.03
CA GLU A 84 8.32 -3.12 35.67
C GLU A 84 9.16 -1.87 35.31
N ASP A 85 8.76 -1.15 34.27
CA ASP A 85 9.45 -0.01 33.66
C ASP A 85 8.52 1.22 33.54
N ALA A 86 7.67 1.43 34.56
CA ALA A 86 6.76 2.57 34.63
C ALA A 86 7.49 3.91 34.45
N MET A 87 6.87 4.87 33.76
CA MET A 87 7.45 6.17 33.46
C MET A 87 6.92 7.25 34.41
N PRO A 88 7.69 7.65 35.44
CA PRO A 88 7.22 8.58 36.46
C PRO A 88 7.28 10.04 36.00
N PHE A 89 6.36 10.86 36.52
CA PHE A 89 6.33 12.31 36.31
C PHE A 89 5.85 13.03 37.59
N LYS A 90 6.33 14.24 37.85
CA LYS A 90 5.95 15.04 39.04
C LYS A 90 4.96 16.17 38.73
N LYS A 91 4.94 16.65 37.49
CA LYS A 91 4.14 17.78 37.02
C LYS A 91 3.27 17.41 35.82
N SER A 92 3.88 16.80 34.80
CA SER A 92 3.22 16.53 33.52
C SER A 92 3.95 15.44 32.75
N ILE A 93 3.24 14.74 31.88
CA ILE A 93 3.82 13.85 30.87
C ILE A 93 3.12 14.10 29.55
N LYS A 94 3.88 14.04 28.45
CA LYS A 94 3.36 14.00 27.09
C LYS A 94 4.01 12.80 26.40
N VAL A 95 3.17 11.86 25.97
CA VAL A 95 3.58 10.67 25.21
C VAL A 95 2.99 10.81 23.82
N THR A 96 3.82 10.75 22.80
CA THR A 96 3.38 10.73 21.40
C THR A 96 4.07 9.60 20.66
N ILE A 97 3.48 9.21 19.54
CA ILE A 97 4.14 8.38 18.55
C ILE A 97 3.90 8.99 17.19
N GLU A 98 4.91 9.00 16.33
CA GLU A 98 4.73 9.44 14.96
C GLU A 98 3.94 8.40 14.16
N HIS A 99 3.27 8.86 13.11
CA HIS A 99 2.65 8.00 12.10
C HIS A 99 3.55 8.00 10.87
N GLY A 100 4.53 7.10 10.85
CA GLY A 100 5.64 7.14 9.90
C GLY A 100 6.74 8.12 10.29
N THR A 101 7.90 8.02 9.64
CA THR A 101 9.03 8.92 9.90
C THR A 101 8.61 10.36 9.62
N ASN A 102 8.79 11.27 10.60
CA ASN A 102 8.35 12.66 10.49
C ASN A 102 6.84 12.83 10.19
N ASN A 103 6.00 11.86 10.59
CA ASN A 103 4.55 11.89 10.38
C ASN A 103 4.13 11.95 8.89
N ASP A 104 4.91 11.32 8.01
CA ASP A 104 4.69 11.33 6.56
C ASP A 104 3.57 10.39 6.08
N HIS A 105 3.07 9.50 6.94
CA HIS A 105 1.99 8.59 6.61
C HIS A 105 0.62 9.11 7.06
N LYS A 106 -0.35 9.14 6.13
CA LYS A 106 -1.77 9.35 6.42
C LYS A 106 -2.40 8.03 6.87
N THR A 107 -2.84 7.97 8.12
CA THR A 107 -3.30 6.73 8.74
C THR A 107 -4.48 6.97 9.69
N ASP A 108 -5.17 5.88 10.02
CA ASP A 108 -6.18 5.83 11.08
C ASP A 108 -5.52 5.28 12.36
N TYR A 109 -5.41 6.13 13.38
CA TYR A 109 -4.80 5.79 14.67
C TYR A 109 -5.82 6.01 15.78
N SER A 110 -5.93 5.02 16.66
CA SER A 110 -6.57 5.16 17.95
C SER A 110 -5.73 4.50 19.05
N SER A 111 -5.84 4.99 20.27
CA SER A 111 -5.10 4.44 21.41
C SER A 111 -5.87 4.56 22.70
N VAL A 112 -5.51 3.72 23.66
CA VAL A 112 -5.93 3.82 25.05
C VAL A 112 -4.68 3.87 25.91
N ALA A 113 -4.41 5.03 26.50
CA ALA A 113 -3.33 5.23 27.45
C ALA A 113 -3.78 4.88 28.88
N TYR A 114 -2.91 4.22 29.64
CA TYR A 114 -3.14 3.84 31.03
C TYR A 114 -2.10 4.51 31.92
N TRP A 115 -2.55 5.20 32.96
CA TRP A 115 -1.66 5.87 33.92
C TRP A 115 -2.32 6.00 35.29
N TYR A 116 -1.49 6.22 36.30
CA TYR A 116 -1.94 6.64 37.63
C TYR A 116 -1.43 8.05 37.89
N GLN A 117 -2.25 8.87 38.54
CA GLN A 117 -1.81 10.18 39.02
C GLN A 117 -2.59 10.64 40.25
N THR A 118 -2.00 11.59 40.95
CA THR A 118 -2.64 12.39 41.99
C THR A 118 -3.56 13.45 41.39
N GLU A 119 -4.62 13.79 42.12
CA GLU A 119 -5.52 14.89 41.82
C GLU A 119 -4.92 16.26 42.19
N PRO A 120 -5.28 17.35 41.49
CA PRO A 120 -6.20 17.40 40.35
C PRO A 120 -5.57 16.90 39.04
N HIS A 121 -6.37 16.24 38.21
CA HIS A 121 -6.06 15.96 36.81
C HIS A 121 -6.64 17.00 35.85
N THR A 122 -6.06 17.07 34.65
CA THR A 122 -6.69 17.80 33.54
C THR A 122 -8.00 17.10 33.18
N PRO A 123 -9.11 17.82 32.96
CA PRO A 123 -10.35 17.20 32.50
C PRO A 123 -10.12 16.35 31.26
N PHE A 124 -10.78 15.19 31.20
CA PHE A 124 -10.72 14.33 30.03
C PHE A 124 -11.31 15.02 28.79
N TYR A 125 -10.80 14.64 27.62
CA TYR A 125 -11.39 15.02 26.34
C TYR A 125 -12.82 14.49 26.24
N THR A 126 -13.68 15.23 25.56
CA THR A 126 -15.02 14.75 25.22
C THR A 126 -14.88 13.65 24.17
N MET A 127 -15.36 12.45 24.49
CA MET A 127 -15.46 11.37 23.52
C MET A 127 -16.47 11.72 22.41
N PRO A 128 -16.28 11.25 21.17
CA PRO A 128 -17.30 11.33 20.13
C PRO A 128 -18.67 10.84 20.63
N SER A 129 -19.73 11.56 20.30
CA SER A 129 -21.09 11.18 20.73
C SER A 129 -21.69 10.07 19.88
N ASP A 130 -21.22 9.91 18.64
CA ASP A 130 -21.62 8.83 17.74
C ASP A 130 -20.66 7.64 17.91
N PRO A 131 -21.14 6.46 18.34
CA PRO A 131 -20.32 5.25 18.40
C PRO A 131 -19.68 4.86 17.07
N ALA A 132 -20.24 5.29 15.92
CA ALA A 132 -19.65 5.04 14.61
C ALA A 132 -18.28 5.70 14.45
N ASP A 133 -18.05 6.85 15.10
CA ASP A 133 -16.76 7.56 15.09
C ASP A 133 -15.68 6.85 15.94
N LEU A 134 -16.05 5.79 16.67
CA LEU A 134 -15.15 4.94 17.44
C LEU A 134 -14.82 3.61 16.74
N LEU A 135 -15.45 3.35 15.59
CA LEU A 135 -15.18 2.15 14.81
C LEU A 135 -13.94 2.35 13.91
N PRO A 136 -13.19 1.28 13.61
CA PRO A 136 -12.05 1.38 12.70
C PRO A 136 -12.43 1.99 11.36
N TYR A 137 -11.56 2.80 10.78
CA TYR A 137 -11.76 3.31 9.44
C TYR A 137 -11.90 2.15 8.44
N LEU A 138 -13.03 2.13 7.73
CA LEU A 138 -13.26 1.21 6.62
C LEU A 138 -12.96 1.96 5.32
N PRO A 139 -11.87 1.64 4.60
CA PRO A 139 -11.64 2.24 3.29
C PRO A 139 -12.83 1.96 2.37
N PRO A 140 -13.30 2.95 1.61
CA PRO A 140 -14.24 2.66 0.54
C PRO A 140 -13.55 1.73 -0.47
N PRO A 141 -14.33 0.87 -1.16
CA PRO A 141 -13.76 -0.04 -2.15
C PRO A 141 -13.01 0.75 -3.23
N PRO A 142 -11.94 0.17 -3.80
CA PRO A 142 -11.19 0.85 -4.85
C PRO A 142 -12.10 1.10 -6.06
N THR A 143 -11.88 2.24 -6.71
CA THR A 143 -12.53 2.55 -7.98
C THR A 143 -12.12 1.51 -9.01
N ARG A 144 -13.06 1.06 -9.84
CA ARG A 144 -12.78 0.11 -10.94
C ARG A 144 -13.27 0.66 -12.25
N ILE A 145 -12.50 0.45 -13.31
CA ILE A 145 -12.94 0.73 -14.66
C ILE A 145 -14.00 -0.32 -15.03
N PRO A 146 -15.22 0.10 -15.42
CA PRO A 146 -16.28 -0.86 -15.71
C PRO A 146 -15.89 -1.87 -16.80
N SER A 147 -16.13 -3.15 -16.52
CA SER A 147 -15.84 -4.29 -17.42
C SER A 147 -14.35 -4.47 -17.77
N ALA A 148 -13.45 -3.83 -17.03
CA ALA A 148 -12.02 -4.07 -17.19
C ALA A 148 -11.62 -5.48 -16.72
N VAL A 149 -10.63 -6.04 -17.40
CA VAL A 149 -9.80 -7.11 -16.87
C VAL A 149 -8.63 -6.44 -16.15
N GLU A 150 -8.63 -6.50 -14.82
CA GLU A 150 -7.58 -5.88 -14.01
C GLU A 150 -6.25 -6.61 -14.18
N GLY A 151 -5.17 -5.84 -14.18
CA GLY A 151 -3.81 -6.36 -14.32
C GLY A 151 -3.47 -7.32 -13.19
N GLU A 152 -3.70 -6.96 -11.94
CA GLU A 152 -3.38 -7.80 -10.78
C GLU A 152 -4.09 -9.16 -10.82
N SER A 153 -5.26 -9.24 -11.48
CA SER A 153 -6.00 -10.50 -11.68
C SER A 153 -5.34 -11.46 -12.69
N LEU A 154 -4.35 -10.98 -13.43
CA LEU A 154 -3.62 -11.73 -14.44
C LEU A 154 -2.30 -12.32 -13.93
N VAL A 155 -1.79 -11.91 -12.77
CA VAL A 155 -0.46 -12.31 -12.25
C VAL A 155 -0.24 -13.82 -12.32
N ASP A 156 -1.18 -14.62 -11.80
CA ASP A 156 -1.08 -16.09 -11.81
C ASP A 156 -1.20 -16.74 -13.19
N LYS A 157 -1.69 -15.97 -14.19
CA LYS A 157 -1.87 -16.37 -15.59
C LYS A 157 -0.80 -15.76 -16.50
N THR A 158 0.21 -15.12 -15.90
CA THR A 158 1.27 -14.42 -16.62
C THR A 158 2.56 -15.22 -16.58
N LYS A 159 3.26 -15.26 -17.71
CA LYS A 159 4.60 -15.83 -17.83
C LYS A 159 5.55 -14.76 -18.33
N VAL A 160 6.76 -14.72 -17.75
CA VAL A 160 7.82 -13.80 -18.16
C VAL A 160 9.07 -14.58 -18.56
N THR A 161 9.84 -14.05 -19.50
CA THR A 161 11.12 -14.67 -19.91
C THR A 161 12.30 -14.26 -19.04
N THR A 162 12.15 -13.20 -18.26
CA THR A 162 13.17 -12.64 -17.36
C THR A 162 12.49 -11.89 -16.22
N GLY A 163 13.12 -11.94 -15.04
CA GLY A 163 12.63 -11.27 -13.85
C GLY A 163 11.35 -11.87 -13.26
N THR A 164 10.59 -11.02 -12.58
CA THR A 164 9.44 -11.44 -11.76
C THR A 164 8.20 -10.63 -12.10
N VAL A 165 7.04 -11.27 -11.93
CA VAL A 165 5.74 -10.61 -12.02
C VAL A 165 5.03 -10.73 -10.68
N GLN A 166 4.45 -9.62 -10.22
CA GLN A 166 3.69 -9.58 -8.96
C GLN A 166 2.58 -8.54 -9.05
N ALA A 167 1.58 -8.65 -8.17
CA ALA A 167 0.65 -7.56 -7.95
C ALA A 167 1.35 -6.48 -7.12
N GLN A 168 1.32 -5.23 -7.57
CA GLN A 168 1.78 -4.10 -6.79
C GLN A 168 0.58 -3.23 -6.44
N MET A 169 0.39 -2.98 -5.15
CA MET A 169 -0.60 -2.02 -4.68
C MET A 169 -0.05 -0.61 -4.88
N LEU A 170 -0.82 0.24 -5.55
CA LEU A 170 -0.46 1.63 -5.82
C LEU A 170 -1.22 2.61 -4.93
N GLU A 171 -2.21 2.11 -4.21
CA GLU A 171 -3.01 2.85 -3.25
C GLU A 171 -2.18 3.29 -2.03
N GLY A 172 -2.19 4.59 -1.72
CA GLY A 172 -1.44 5.18 -0.61
C GLY A 172 -0.14 5.88 -1.02
N VAL A 173 0.37 5.65 -2.24
CA VAL A 173 1.47 6.43 -2.83
C VAL A 173 0.90 7.62 -3.64
N PHE A 174 -0.26 7.44 -4.27
CA PHE A 174 -1.00 8.45 -5.02
C PHE A 174 -2.52 8.31 -4.73
N ASP A 175 -3.29 9.36 -4.97
CA ASP A 175 -4.68 9.55 -4.55
C ASP A 175 -5.74 8.72 -5.32
N GLY A 176 -5.47 7.43 -5.54
CA GLY A 176 -6.49 6.42 -5.79
C GLY A 176 -7.08 6.38 -7.20
N SER A 177 -6.25 6.58 -8.22
CA SER A 177 -6.69 6.66 -9.61
C SER A 177 -6.69 5.31 -10.35
N TRP A 178 -5.80 4.38 -9.97
CA TRP A 178 -5.66 3.06 -10.62
C TRP A 178 -6.88 2.17 -10.38
N SER A 179 -7.32 1.48 -11.44
CA SER A 179 -8.41 0.52 -11.36
C SER A 179 -8.08 -0.60 -10.38
N GLY A 180 -8.93 -0.83 -9.39
CA GLY A 180 -8.66 -1.82 -8.35
C GLY A 180 -7.52 -1.44 -7.38
N GLY A 181 -6.93 -0.25 -7.52
CA GLY A 181 -5.86 0.27 -6.66
C GLY A 181 -4.53 -0.48 -6.78
N SER A 182 -4.38 -1.33 -7.79
CA SER A 182 -3.23 -2.20 -7.98
C SER A 182 -2.88 -2.33 -9.46
N GLN A 183 -1.69 -2.86 -9.74
CA GLN A 183 -1.28 -3.22 -11.08
C GLN A 183 -0.66 -4.61 -11.09
N LEU A 184 -0.64 -5.23 -12.27
CA LEU A 184 0.40 -6.20 -12.58
C LEU A 184 1.70 -5.45 -12.78
N TRP A 185 2.72 -5.80 -12.01
CA TRP A 185 4.04 -5.20 -12.07
C TRP A 185 5.06 -6.24 -12.49
N TRP A 186 5.72 -5.97 -13.61
CA TRP A 186 6.80 -6.80 -14.13
C TRP A 186 8.13 -6.08 -13.97
N ILE A 187 9.06 -6.75 -13.29
CA ILE A 187 10.41 -6.31 -13.00
C ILE A 187 11.37 -7.25 -13.74
N PRO A 188 11.79 -6.93 -14.96
CA PRO A 188 12.73 -7.75 -15.70
C PRO A 188 14.16 -7.63 -15.15
N ASP A 189 14.90 -8.75 -15.09
CA ASP A 189 16.32 -8.75 -14.73
C ASP A 189 17.21 -8.34 -15.92
N GLU A 190 16.70 -8.53 -17.15
CA GLU A 190 17.42 -8.31 -18.40
C GLU A 190 16.53 -7.57 -19.42
N PRO A 191 17.09 -6.71 -20.28
CA PRO A 191 16.33 -6.05 -21.34
C PRO A 191 15.85 -7.04 -22.41
N ASN A 192 14.93 -6.59 -23.26
CA ASN A 192 14.38 -7.37 -24.38
C ASN A 192 13.60 -8.63 -23.96
N GLY A 193 13.17 -8.70 -22.70
CA GLY A 193 12.27 -9.74 -22.21
C GLY A 193 10.87 -9.64 -22.79
N THR A 194 10.07 -10.66 -22.52
CA THR A 194 8.64 -10.66 -22.84
C THR A 194 7.80 -11.11 -21.66
N LEU A 195 6.59 -10.56 -21.59
CA LEU A 195 5.53 -10.94 -20.67
C LEU A 195 4.33 -11.43 -21.48
N GLU A 196 3.73 -12.56 -21.11
CA GLU A 196 2.55 -13.11 -21.77
C GLU A 196 1.46 -13.42 -20.74
N SER A 197 0.29 -12.78 -20.90
CA SER A 197 -0.89 -12.96 -20.07
C SER A 197 -2.04 -13.58 -20.87
N THR A 198 -2.79 -14.49 -20.27
CA THR A 198 -3.98 -15.08 -20.90
C THR A 198 -5.26 -14.40 -20.43
N VAL A 199 -5.98 -13.79 -21.36
CA VAL A 199 -7.25 -13.09 -21.12
C VAL A 199 -8.42 -13.91 -21.68
N GLN A 200 -9.48 -14.08 -20.89
CA GLN A 200 -10.69 -14.79 -21.30
C GLN A 200 -11.68 -13.83 -21.93
N VAL A 201 -12.21 -14.18 -23.10
CA VAL A 201 -13.19 -13.37 -23.84
C VAL A 201 -14.47 -14.19 -24.01
N PRO A 202 -15.66 -13.68 -23.64
CA PRO A 202 -16.88 -14.48 -23.59
C PRO A 202 -17.39 -14.90 -24.97
N THR A 203 -17.26 -14.03 -25.98
CA THR A 203 -17.74 -14.29 -27.35
C THR A 203 -16.69 -13.90 -28.38
N ALA A 204 -16.59 -14.66 -29.48
CA ALA A 204 -15.68 -14.31 -30.57
C ALA A 204 -16.23 -13.08 -31.30
N GLY A 205 -15.36 -12.12 -31.64
CA GLY A 205 -15.79 -10.87 -32.24
C GLY A 205 -14.65 -9.89 -32.45
N THR A 206 -14.98 -8.73 -32.99
CA THR A 206 -14.07 -7.58 -33.02
C THR A 206 -14.33 -6.75 -31.78
N TYR A 207 -13.26 -6.38 -31.08
CA TYR A 207 -13.33 -5.57 -29.88
C TYR A 207 -12.46 -4.33 -30.06
N GLU A 208 -12.96 -3.17 -29.65
CA GLU A 208 -12.13 -2.02 -29.34
C GLU A 208 -11.40 -2.32 -28.04
N VAL A 209 -10.07 -2.38 -28.09
CA VAL A 209 -9.23 -2.71 -26.94
C VAL A 209 -8.49 -1.47 -26.46
N THR A 210 -8.57 -1.20 -25.16
CA THR A 210 -7.89 -0.09 -24.49
C THR A 210 -7.08 -0.65 -23.33
N ALA A 211 -5.81 -0.28 -23.23
CA ALA A 211 -4.97 -0.58 -22.07
C ALA A 211 -4.84 0.67 -21.18
N TYR A 212 -4.74 0.43 -19.88
CA TYR A 212 -4.38 1.40 -18.86
C TYR A 212 -3.09 0.89 -18.25
N LEU A 213 -2.03 1.69 -18.35
CA LEU A 213 -0.67 1.33 -17.96
C LEU A 213 -0.16 2.33 -16.94
N THR A 214 0.91 1.95 -16.26
CA THR A 214 1.68 2.87 -15.41
C THR A 214 2.86 3.41 -16.19
N THR A 215 3.17 4.69 -16.00
CA THR A 215 4.42 5.30 -16.43
C THR A 215 5.25 5.65 -15.21
N ALA A 216 6.58 5.48 -15.27
CA ALA A 216 7.46 5.80 -14.16
C ALA A 216 8.92 6.01 -14.60
N PRO A 217 9.80 6.54 -13.72
CA PRO A 217 11.21 6.82 -14.05
C PRO A 217 12.05 5.60 -14.43
N ASP A 218 11.61 4.40 -14.05
CA ASP A 218 12.30 3.13 -14.24
C ASP A 218 11.60 2.22 -15.27
N TYR A 219 10.65 2.76 -16.04
CA TYR A 219 9.85 2.00 -16.99
C TYR A 219 10.44 1.99 -18.40
N GLY A 220 10.22 0.88 -19.09
CA GLY A 220 10.79 0.61 -20.41
C GLY A 220 9.96 1.14 -21.59
N THR A 221 10.41 0.74 -22.78
CA THR A 221 9.68 0.90 -24.04
C THR A 221 9.19 -0.46 -24.51
N PHE A 222 7.94 -0.54 -24.97
CA PHE A 222 7.27 -1.80 -25.25
C PHE A 222 6.48 -1.81 -26.55
N ARG A 223 6.32 -3.01 -27.11
CA ARG A 223 5.33 -3.34 -28.14
C ARG A 223 4.36 -4.37 -27.57
N LEU A 224 3.08 -4.26 -27.92
CA LEU A 224 2.06 -5.23 -27.55
C LEU A 224 1.70 -6.10 -28.75
N ASP A 225 1.48 -7.39 -28.51
CA ASP A 225 0.95 -8.33 -29.49
C ASP A 225 -0.27 -9.05 -28.91
N VAL A 226 -1.30 -9.28 -29.71
CA VAL A 226 -2.43 -10.16 -29.36
C VAL A 226 -2.50 -11.33 -30.31
N ASN A 227 -2.47 -12.55 -29.75
CA ASN A 227 -2.47 -13.80 -30.51
C ASN A 227 -1.38 -13.83 -31.61
N GLY A 228 -0.22 -13.24 -31.32
CA GLY A 228 0.93 -13.17 -32.24
C GLY A 228 0.86 -12.08 -33.31
N GLN A 229 -0.17 -11.21 -33.28
CA GLN A 229 -0.26 -10.04 -34.14
C GLN A 229 0.12 -8.78 -33.35
N PRO A 230 1.11 -7.99 -33.79
CA PRO A 230 1.40 -6.70 -33.19
C PRO A 230 0.18 -5.79 -33.24
N ILE A 231 -0.09 -5.13 -32.11
CA ILE A 231 -1.21 -4.20 -31.93
C ILE A 231 -0.71 -2.88 -31.38
N GLY A 232 -1.41 -1.81 -31.72
CA GLY A 232 -0.94 -0.47 -31.44
C GLY A 232 0.42 -0.16 -32.09
N GLY A 233 1.14 0.77 -31.49
CA GLY A 233 2.52 1.10 -31.82
C GLY A 233 3.46 0.83 -30.65
N GLU A 234 4.74 1.11 -30.85
CA GLU A 234 5.71 1.10 -29.77
C GLU A 234 5.42 2.24 -28.78
N MET A 235 5.48 1.96 -27.49
CA MET A 235 5.14 2.88 -26.41
C MET A 235 6.27 2.99 -25.38
N SER A 236 6.79 4.20 -25.20
CA SER A 236 7.66 4.52 -24.07
C SER A 236 6.78 4.79 -22.86
N LEU A 237 7.03 4.07 -21.76
CA LEU A 237 6.33 4.25 -20.49
C LEU A 237 7.18 5.02 -19.48
N TYR A 238 8.24 5.70 -19.92
CA TYR A 238 9.02 6.58 -19.07
C TYR A 238 8.24 7.86 -18.72
N SER A 239 8.29 8.24 -17.44
CA SER A 239 7.90 9.55 -16.94
C SER A 239 8.79 9.96 -15.75
N GLU A 240 8.88 11.25 -15.43
CA GLU A 240 9.70 11.73 -14.29
C GLU A 240 9.11 11.38 -12.92
N GLU A 241 7.81 11.09 -12.88
CA GLU A 241 7.06 10.66 -11.70
C GLU A 241 6.23 9.43 -12.05
N VAL A 242 5.86 8.65 -11.04
CA VAL A 242 4.91 7.54 -11.23
C VAL A 242 3.54 8.14 -11.55
N SER A 243 2.94 7.74 -12.66
CA SER A 243 1.67 8.28 -13.13
C SER A 243 0.89 7.25 -13.95
N GLU A 244 -0.37 7.55 -14.19
CA GLU A 244 -1.21 6.75 -15.08
C GLU A 244 -0.96 7.17 -16.51
N SER A 245 -0.94 6.20 -17.43
CA SER A 245 -0.95 6.52 -18.85
C SER A 245 -2.26 7.16 -19.33
N GLY A 246 -3.33 7.03 -18.53
CA GLY A 246 -4.70 7.15 -19.03
C GLY A 246 -5.03 6.05 -20.06
N PRO A 247 -6.17 6.15 -20.77
CA PRO A 247 -6.56 5.16 -21.77
C PRO A 247 -5.63 5.19 -22.98
N ILE A 248 -5.00 4.06 -23.30
CA ILE A 248 -4.24 3.85 -24.52
C ILE A 248 -5.05 2.96 -25.48
N PRO A 249 -5.61 3.53 -26.58
CA PRO A 249 -6.29 2.74 -27.59
C PRO A 249 -5.30 1.83 -28.32
N LEU A 250 -5.56 0.52 -28.32
CA LEU A 250 -4.78 -0.47 -29.06
C LEU A 250 -5.42 -0.82 -30.42
N GLY A 251 -6.62 -0.29 -30.66
CA GLY A 251 -7.38 -0.45 -31.90
C GLY A 251 -8.43 -1.56 -31.85
N ASN A 252 -8.98 -1.87 -33.03
CA ASN A 252 -10.00 -2.90 -33.20
C ASN A 252 -9.34 -4.25 -33.45
N ILE A 253 -9.49 -5.18 -32.51
CA ILE A 253 -8.79 -6.47 -32.50
C ILE A 253 -9.81 -7.59 -32.58
N ARG A 254 -9.57 -8.56 -33.47
CA ARG A 254 -10.38 -9.78 -33.55
C ARG A 254 -9.96 -10.76 -32.45
N LEU A 255 -10.84 -11.02 -31.50
CA LEU A 255 -10.63 -11.93 -30.39
C LEU A 255 -11.43 -13.22 -30.57
N LYS A 256 -10.88 -14.33 -30.09
CA LYS A 256 -11.55 -15.64 -30.05
C LYS A 256 -12.41 -15.72 -28.79
N ALA A 257 -13.48 -16.51 -28.82
CA ALA A 257 -14.13 -16.93 -27.58
C ALA A 257 -13.15 -17.79 -26.76
N GLY A 258 -13.11 -17.58 -25.45
CA GLY A 258 -12.16 -18.21 -24.54
C GLY A 258 -10.81 -17.50 -24.50
N PRO A 259 -9.68 -18.24 -24.40
CA PRO A 259 -8.37 -17.66 -24.12
C PRO A 259 -7.79 -16.91 -25.32
N ASN A 260 -7.28 -15.72 -25.06
CA ASN A 260 -6.48 -14.90 -25.98
C ASN A 260 -5.18 -14.50 -25.27
N VAL A 261 -4.06 -14.58 -25.98
CA VAL A 261 -2.73 -14.26 -25.42
C VAL A 261 -2.41 -12.80 -25.71
N PHE A 262 -2.20 -12.04 -24.65
CA PHE A 262 -1.70 -10.67 -24.67
C PHE A 262 -0.22 -10.71 -24.31
N LYS A 263 0.63 -10.32 -25.25
CA LYS A 263 2.07 -10.33 -25.08
C LYS A 263 2.59 -8.90 -25.05
N VAL A 264 3.48 -8.61 -24.11
CA VAL A 264 4.27 -7.39 -24.03
C VAL A 264 5.71 -7.76 -24.35
N VAL A 265 6.32 -7.01 -25.26
CA VAL A 265 7.71 -7.19 -25.69
C VAL A 265 8.48 -5.94 -25.31
N ASN A 266 9.49 -6.06 -24.44
CA ASN A 266 10.39 -4.95 -24.19
C ASN A 266 11.25 -4.71 -25.43
N THR A 267 11.21 -3.50 -25.98
CA THR A 267 11.99 -3.08 -27.16
C THR A 267 13.15 -2.18 -26.79
N GLY A 268 13.25 -1.79 -25.51
CA GLY A 268 14.30 -0.93 -24.99
C GLY A 268 13.79 -0.10 -23.83
N LYS A 269 14.29 1.13 -23.74
CA LYS A 269 13.85 2.16 -22.80
C LYS A 269 14.23 3.55 -23.32
N ASP A 270 13.57 4.59 -22.79
CA ASP A 270 14.04 5.96 -22.92
C ASP A 270 15.44 6.10 -22.28
N SER A 271 16.31 6.96 -22.83
CA SER A 271 17.67 7.15 -22.30
C SER A 271 17.70 7.70 -20.88
N ARG A 272 16.62 8.37 -20.45
CA ARG A 272 16.44 8.89 -19.09
C ARG A 272 15.90 7.83 -18.12
N SER A 273 15.28 6.77 -18.63
CA SER A 273 14.75 5.72 -17.78
C SER A 273 15.88 4.98 -17.08
N THR A 274 15.71 4.68 -15.79
CA THR A 274 16.68 3.91 -15.01
C THR A 274 16.50 2.41 -15.16
N GLY A 275 15.40 1.95 -15.77
CA GLY A 275 15.03 0.53 -15.84
C GLY A 275 14.20 0.13 -17.07
N HIS A 276 13.65 -1.07 -17.02
CA HIS A 276 12.82 -1.66 -18.07
C HIS A 276 11.50 -2.19 -17.52
N MET A 277 11.03 -1.65 -16.39
CA MET A 277 9.82 -2.15 -15.73
C MET A 277 8.57 -1.87 -16.56
N PHE A 278 7.54 -2.66 -16.30
CA PHE A 278 6.23 -2.55 -16.93
C PHE A 278 5.13 -2.68 -15.89
N GLY A 279 4.08 -1.89 -16.06
CA GLY A 279 2.94 -1.83 -15.18
C GLY A 279 1.65 -1.85 -15.99
N LEU A 280 0.78 -2.82 -15.73
CA LEU A 280 -0.55 -2.93 -16.32
C LEU A 280 -1.60 -2.74 -15.23
N ASP A 281 -2.36 -1.66 -15.32
CA ASP A 281 -3.51 -1.37 -14.48
C ASP A 281 -4.70 -2.22 -14.95
N ALA A 282 -5.14 -2.03 -16.19
CA ALA A 282 -6.35 -2.65 -16.70
C ALA A 282 -6.36 -2.80 -18.23
N ILE A 283 -7.17 -3.76 -18.70
CA ILE A 283 -7.52 -3.91 -20.12
C ILE A 283 -9.04 -3.84 -20.25
N VAL A 284 -9.53 -2.90 -21.06
CA VAL A 284 -10.95 -2.81 -21.44
C VAL A 284 -11.11 -3.36 -22.85
N MET A 285 -12.11 -4.22 -23.04
CA MET A 285 -12.47 -4.78 -24.34
C MET A 285 -13.95 -4.54 -24.59
N LYS A 286 -14.28 -3.62 -25.49
CA LYS A 286 -15.66 -3.30 -25.86
C LYS A 286 -16.00 -3.95 -27.21
N PRO A 287 -17.05 -4.77 -27.32
CA PRO A 287 -17.48 -5.28 -28.61
C PRO A 287 -17.75 -4.14 -29.60
N VAL A 288 -17.32 -4.32 -30.85
CA VAL A 288 -17.69 -3.43 -31.96
C VAL A 288 -18.89 -4.07 -32.66
N ASP A 289 -19.98 -3.31 -32.75
CA ASP A 289 -21.18 -3.69 -33.51
C ASP A 289 -20.93 -3.76 -35.02
#